data_AF-A0A2E6WKT9-F1
#
_entry.id   AF-A0A2E6WKT9-F1
#
_cell.length_a   1.000
_cell.length_b   1.000
_cell.length_c   1.000
_cell.angle_alpha   90.00
_cell.angle_beta   90.00
_cell.angle_gamma   90.00
#
_symmetry.space_group_name_H-M   'P 1'
#
loop_
_entity.id
_entity.type
_entity.pdbx_description
1 polymer ?
#
loop_
_entity_poly.entity_id
_entity_poly.type
_entity_poly.pdbx_seq_one_letter_code
_entity_poly.pdbx_strand_id
1 'polypeptide(L)' 'MKIIEHVSKNLPFISSVPENNSNHLGIIFLLHGFGASMQDLVNIAPMINKDDYIFIFPNAPFEMSFGLNQKGYSWFDFDN' A
#
# COMPACT_ATOMS: atom_id res chain seq x y z
N MET A 1 -3.71 12.75 -7.54
CA MET A 1 -2.61 12.31 -6.64
C MET A 1 -1.64 11.52 -7.49
N LYS A 2 -0.33 11.73 -7.28
CA LYS A 2 0.72 10.98 -7.97
C LYS A 2 0.97 9.64 -7.27
N ILE A 3 0.77 8.55 -7.99
CA ILE A 3 1.02 7.18 -7.51
C ILE A 3 2.42 6.75 -7.93
N ILE A 4 3.20 6.20 -6.99
CA ILE A 4 4.55 5.71 -7.22
C ILE A 4 4.68 4.34 -6.56
N GLU A 5 5.09 3.34 -7.32
CA GLU A 5 5.40 2.01 -6.80
C GLU A 5 6.89 1.90 -6.48
N HIS A 6 7.18 1.40 -5.29
CA HIS A 6 8.54 1.25 -4.76
C HIS A 6 8.82 -0.24 -4.59
N VAL A 7 9.52 -0.81 -5.58
CA VAL A 7 10.00 -2.20 -5.50
C VAL A 7 11.28 -2.21 -4.67
N SER A 8 11.24 -2.86 -3.50
CA SER A 8 12.38 -2.96 -2.59
C SER A 8 12.66 -4.41 -2.22
N LYS A 9 13.86 -4.67 -1.68
CA LYS A 9 14.28 -6.02 -1.25
C LYS A 9 13.50 -6.53 -0.03
N ASN A 10 12.94 -5.64 0.79
CA ASN A 10 12.31 -6.00 2.07
C ASN A 10 10.79 -5.90 1.97
N LEU A 11 10.27 -4.68 1.76
CA LEU A 11 8.84 -4.39 1.77
C LEU A 11 8.50 -3.52 0.55
N PRO A 12 7.96 -4.10 -0.54
CA PRO A 12 7.40 -3.33 -1.63
C PRO A 12 6.22 -2.50 -1.12
N PHE A 13 6.07 -1.27 -1.61
CA PHE A 13 4.96 -0.41 -1.23
C PHE A 13 4.59 0.55 -2.35
N ILE A 14 3.36 1.04 -2.32
CA ILE A 14 2.91 2.17 -3.14
C ILE A 14 2.86 3.42 -2.26
N SER A 15 3.27 4.56 -2.80
CA SER A 15 3.01 5.87 -2.21
C SER A 15 2.07 6.68 -3.10
N SER A 16 1.07 7.30 -2.49
CA SER A 16 0.21 8.31 -3.14
C SER A 16 0.51 9.68 -2.54
N VAL A 17 0.97 10.60 -3.39
CA VAL A 17 1.36 11.96 -3.00
C VAL A 17 0.38 12.97 -3.59
N PRO A 18 -0.12 13.95 -2.81
CA PRO A 18 -0.90 15.06 -3.34
C PRO A 18 -0.16 15.80 -4.46
N GLU A 19 -0.89 16.34 -5.42
CA GLU A 19 -0.30 17.14 -6.52
C GLU A 19 -0.13 18.62 -6.15
N ASN A 20 -0.67 19.04 -4.99
CA ASN A 20 -0.51 20.39 -4.49
C ASN A 20 0.89 20.59 -3.88
N ASN A 21 1.31 21.85 -3.74
CA ASN A 21 2.58 22.23 -3.13
C ASN A 21 2.42 22.53 -1.63
N SER A 22 1.59 21.77 -0.90
CA SER A 22 1.46 21.97 0.54
C SER A 22 2.77 21.66 1.25
N ASN A 23 3.24 22.58 2.09
CA ASN A 23 4.46 22.41 2.88
C ASN A 23 4.23 21.65 4.20
N HIS A 24 2.98 21.27 4.50
CA HIS A 24 2.61 20.53 5.71
C HIS A 24 1.77 19.32 5.29
N LEU A 25 2.43 18.18 5.11
CA LEU A 25 1.78 16.92 4.80
C LEU A 25 1.95 15.94 5.96
N GLY A 26 0.83 15.35 6.40
CA GLY A 26 0.86 14.18 7.26
C GLY A 26 1.20 12.92 6.46
N ILE A 27 1.55 11.83 7.15
CA ILE A 27 1.72 10.51 6.52
C ILE A 27 0.75 9.53 7.16
N ILE A 28 0.02 8.78 6.32
CA ILE A 28 -0.87 7.70 6.75
C ILE A 28 -0.39 6.39 6.13
N PHE A 29 -0.22 5.37 6.98
CA PHE A 29 0.00 4.00 6.54
C PHE A 29 -1.33 3.27 6.50
N LEU A 30 -1.70 2.75 5.33
CA LEU A 30 -2.90 1.94 5.12
C LEU A 30 -2.47 0.49 4.86
N LEU A 31 -2.75 -0.37 5.84
CA LEU A 31 -2.37 -1.78 5.80
C LEU A 31 -3.56 -2.60 5.29
N HIS A 32 -3.32 -3.44 4.27
CA HIS A 32 -4.34 -4.33 3.73
C HIS A 32 -4.61 -5.52 4.67
N GLY A 33 -5.77 -6.17 4.48
CA GLY A 33 -6.15 -7.39 5.20
C GLY A 33 -5.48 -8.65 4.65
N PHE A 34 -5.70 -9.79 5.31
CA PHE A 34 -5.16 -11.09 4.89
C PHE A 34 -5.50 -11.45 3.44
N GLY A 35 -4.50 -11.89 2.66
CA GLY A 35 -4.67 -12.31 1.27
C GLY A 35 -4.83 -11.16 0.26
N ALA A 36 -4.88 -9.92 0.72
CA ALA A 36 -4.90 -8.73 -0.13
C ALA A 36 -3.47 -8.23 -0.43
N SER A 37 -3.36 -7.08 -1.08
CA SER A 37 -2.13 -6.46 -1.55
C SER A 37 -2.15 -4.93 -1.40
N MET A 38 -0.99 -4.30 -1.59
CA MET A 38 -0.86 -2.84 -1.59
C MET A 38 -1.73 -2.14 -2.64
N GLN A 39 -2.11 -2.83 -3.71
CA GLN A 39 -2.92 -2.28 -4.80
C GLN A 39 -4.38 -2.03 -4.38
N ASP A 40 -4.92 -2.85 -3.47
CA ASP A 40 -6.35 -2.87 -3.15
C ASP A 40 -6.84 -1.57 -2.47
N LEU A 41 -5.92 -0.85 -1.80
CA LEU A 41 -6.25 0.34 -1.02
C LEU A 41 -5.91 1.66 -1.73
N VAL A 42 -5.21 1.63 -2.87
CA VAL A 42 -4.73 2.86 -3.54
C VAL A 42 -5.87 3.81 -3.88
N ASN A 43 -6.99 3.27 -4.34
CA ASN A 43 -8.17 4.04 -4.73
C ASN A 43 -8.95 4.61 -3.52
N ILE A 44 -8.64 4.18 -2.30
CA ILE A 44 -9.30 4.66 -1.08
C ILE A 44 -8.68 5.98 -0.59
N ALA A 45 -7.38 6.21 -0.81
CA ALA A 45 -6.71 7.45 -0.39
C ALA A 45 -7.45 8.74 -0.79
N PRO A 46 -7.82 8.96 -2.08
CA PRO A 46 -8.53 10.18 -2.45
C PRO A 46 -9.93 10.31 -1.84
N MET A 47 -10.53 9.21 -1.35
CA MET A 47 -11.80 9.23 -0.62
C MET A 47 -11.63 9.66 0.85
N ILE A 48 -10.45 9.41 1.44
CA ILE A 48 -10.12 9.83 2.80
C ILE A 48 -9.73 11.31 2.81
N ASN A 49 -8.69 11.67 2.04
CA ASN A 49 -8.22 13.03 1.86
C ASN A 49 -7.24 13.06 0.68
N LYS A 50 -7.42 13.99 -0.27
CA LYS A 50 -6.58 14.06 -1.48
C LYS A 50 -5.42 15.07 -1.41
N ASP A 51 -5.42 15.95 -0.41
CA ASP A 51 -4.65 17.18 -0.39
C ASP A 51 -3.63 17.28 0.76
N ASP A 52 -3.92 16.71 1.93
CA ASP A 52 -3.16 16.99 3.17
C ASP A 52 -2.28 15.83 3.64
N TYR A 53 -2.33 14.69 2.95
CA TYR A 53 -1.63 13.47 3.37
C TYR A 53 -0.91 12.76 2.24
N ILE A 54 0.27 12.24 2.57
CA ILE A 54 0.93 11.18 1.82
C ILE A 54 0.39 9.84 2.35
N PHE A 55 -0.07 8.98 1.45
CA PHE A 55 -0.50 7.64 1.82
C PHE A 55 0.55 6.62 1.41
N ILE A 56 0.85 5.69 2.30
CA ILE A 56 1.76 4.57 2.07
C ILE A 56 0.97 3.27 2.20
N PHE A 57 1.04 2.43 1.16
CA PHE A 57 0.38 1.14 1.07
C PHE A 57 1.46 0.07 0.94
N PRO A 58 1.94 -0.52 2.05
CA PRO A 58 2.90 -1.61 1.99
C PRO A 58 2.23 -2.94 1.66
N ASN A 59 2.91 -3.80 0.91
CA ASN A 59 2.62 -5.24 0.93
C ASN A 59 3.08 -5.81 2.27
N ALA A 60 2.37 -6.79 2.78
CA ALA A 60 2.82 -7.57 3.91
C ALA A 60 4.01 -8.51 3.53
N PRO A 61 4.84 -8.95 4.48
CA PRO A 61 6.10 -9.63 4.18
C PRO A 61 5.96 -11.08 3.67
N PHE A 62 4.84 -11.75 3.94
CA PHE A 62 4.63 -13.14 3.55
C PHE A 62 3.76 -13.23 2.29
N GLU A 63 4.35 -13.61 1.16
CA GLU A 63 3.63 -13.82 -0.11
C GLU A 63 2.86 -15.14 -0.06
N MET A 64 1.57 -15.07 -0.41
CA MET A 64 0.66 -16.19 -0.54
C MET A 64 0.34 -16.44 -2.02
N SER A 65 0.39 -17.70 -2.44
CA SER A 65 -0.01 -18.12 -3.79
C SER A 65 -1.37 -18.79 -3.76
N PHE A 66 -2.36 -18.22 -4.45
CA PHE A 66 -3.73 -18.77 -4.52
C PHE A 66 -4.01 -19.63 -5.76
N GLY A 67 -2.97 -19.97 -6.52
CA GLY A 67 -3.11 -20.56 -7.86
C GLY A 67 -3.45 -19.50 -8.93
N LEU A 68 -3.47 -19.90 -10.20
CA LEU A 68 -3.80 -19.01 -11.34
C LEU A 68 -2.98 -17.71 -11.43
N ASN A 69 -1.71 -17.73 -10.99
CA ASN A 69 -0.82 -16.55 -10.92
C ASN A 69 -1.33 -15.40 -10.04
N GLN A 70 -2.29 -15.65 -9.15
CA GLN A 70 -2.72 -14.65 -8.16
C GLN A 70 -1.80 -14.67 -6.94
N LYS A 71 -1.36 -13.49 -6.55
CA LYS A 71 -0.55 -13.24 -5.37
C LYS A 71 -1.35 -12.42 -4.36
N GLY A 72 -1.29 -12.80 -3.10
CA GLY A 72 -1.68 -11.93 -2.00
C GLY A 72 -0.65 -11.99 -0.88
N TYR A 73 -0.90 -11.29 0.21
CA TYR A 73 0.08 -11.13 1.26
C TYR A 73 -0.55 -11.25 2.65
N SER A 74 0.25 -11.70 3.62
CA SER A 74 -0.11 -11.80 5.03
C SER A 74 0.92 -11.11 5.92
N TRP A 75 0.44 -10.49 7.00
CA TRP A 75 1.28 -9.87 8.04
C TRP A 75 1.88 -10.88 9.02
N PHE A 76 1.25 -12.05 9.11
CA PHE A 76 1.67 -13.14 9.97
C PHE A 76 2.01 -14.36 9.14
N ASP A 77 3.02 -15.08 9.59
CA ASP A 77 3.33 -16.40 9.06
C ASP A 77 2.29 -17.39 9.61
N PHE A 78 1.57 -18.04 8.71
CA PHE A 78 0.58 -19.06 9.05
C PHE A 78 1.03 -20.47 8.66
N ASP A 79 2.16 -20.57 7.94
CA ASP A 79 2.72 -21.82 7.45
C ASP A 79 3.89 -22.33 8.32
N ASN A 80 4.31 -21.57 9.35
CA ASN A 80 5.37 -21.92 10.31
C ASN A 80 4.93 -21.87 11.78
#